data_AF-A0A6A6D4M0-F1
#
_entry.id   AF-A0A6A6D4M0-F1
#
_cell.length_a   1.000
_cell.length_b   1.000
_cell.length_c   1.000
_cell.angle_alpha   90.00
_cell.angle_beta   90.00
_cell.angle_gamma   90.00
#
_symmetry.space_group_name_H-M   'P 1'
#
loop_
_entity.id
_entity.type
_entity.pdbx_description
1 polymer ?
#
loop_
_entity_poly.entity_id
_entity_poly.type
_entity_poly.pdbx_seq_one_letter_code
_entity_poly.pdbx_strand_id
1 'polypeptide(L)'
;MPDLTQHNAANEERLKAALWHSIGKTVDAIALENNINATPQFIGSLTELVHAKITTAATDLEAFAKHADRSTINSKDVMLLARNNEGLEDILKEKADAVRKSKN
;
A
#
# COMPACT_ATOMS: atom_id res chain seq x y z
N MET A 1 27.64 4.32 13.89
CA MET A 1 27.81 4.51 12.43
C MET A 1 26.71 5.47 11.94
N PRO A 2 26.98 6.79 11.87
CA PRO A 2 25.97 7.81 11.54
C PRO A 2 25.58 7.88 10.04
N ASP A 3 26.40 7.32 9.14
CA ASP A 3 26.21 7.37 7.69
C ASP A 3 25.01 6.53 7.19
N LEU A 4 24.85 5.30 7.69
CA LEU A 4 23.71 4.43 7.35
C LEU A 4 22.35 4.97 7.80
N THR A 5 22.30 5.61 8.97
CA THR A 5 21.06 6.18 9.51
C THR A 5 20.58 7.36 8.69
N GLN A 6 21.51 8.16 8.15
CA GLN A 6 21.17 9.34 7.35
C GLN A 6 20.66 8.96 5.96
N HIS A 7 21.24 7.92 5.36
CA HIS A 7 20.76 7.37 4.09
C HIS A 7 19.34 6.81 4.19
N ASN A 8 19.04 6.08 5.28
CA ASN A 8 17.70 5.53 5.51
C ASN A 8 16.65 6.63 5.71
N ALA A 9 16.97 7.67 6.48
CA ALA A 9 16.06 8.80 6.69
C ALA A 9 15.78 9.55 5.39
N ALA A 10 16.81 9.80 4.57
CA ALA A 10 16.64 10.45 3.26
C ALA A 10 15.79 9.60 2.30
N ASN A 11 15.96 8.29 2.32
CA ASN A 11 15.13 7.37 1.53
C ASN A 11 13.68 7.35 2.02
N GLU A 12 13.44 7.36 3.33
CA GLU A 12 12.10 7.42 3.91
C GLU A 12 11.38 8.71 3.51
N GLU A 13 12.04 9.86 3.61
CA GLU A 13 11.49 11.15 3.19
C GLU A 13 11.11 11.13 1.70
N ARG A 14 11.97 10.58 0.84
CA ARG A 14 11.70 10.44 -0.59
C ARG A 14 10.51 9.52 -0.87
N LEU A 15 10.39 8.39 -0.16
CA LEU A 15 9.26 7.47 -0.31
C LEU A 15 7.96 8.11 0.16
N LYS A 16 7.98 8.83 1.29
CA LYS A 16 6.81 9.58 1.79
C LYS A 16 6.40 10.70 0.84
N ALA A 17 7.34 11.44 0.25
CA ALA A 17 7.03 12.46 -0.74
C ALA A 17 6.38 11.89 -2.00
N ALA A 18 6.88 10.74 -2.50
CA ALA A 18 6.26 10.03 -3.61
C ALA A 18 4.84 9.52 -3.26
N LEU A 19 4.65 9.03 -2.04
CA LEU A 19 3.35 8.59 -1.53
C LEU A 19 2.36 9.76 -1.44
N TRP A 20 2.77 10.89 -0.87
CA TRP A 20 1.98 12.12 -0.78
C TRP A 20 1.50 12.57 -2.16
N HIS A 21 2.38 12.58 -3.15
CA HIS A 21 2.04 12.93 -4.54
C HIS A 21 1.00 11.98 -5.15
N SER A 22 1.17 10.67 -4.96
CA SER A 22 0.23 9.66 -5.46
C SER A 22 -1.15 9.77 -4.80
N ILE A 23 -1.17 10.01 -3.49
CA ILE A 23 -2.40 10.22 -2.71
C ILE A 23 -3.08 11.51 -3.12
N GLY A 24 -2.34 12.61 -3.28
CA GLY A 24 -2.86 13.89 -3.77
C GLY A 24 -3.61 13.71 -5.10
N LYS A 25 -2.97 13.06 -6.08
CA LYS A 25 -3.62 12.75 -7.37
C LYS A 25 -4.89 11.90 -7.25
N THR A 26 -4.87 10.90 -6.37
CA THR A 26 -6.03 10.02 -6.15
C THR A 26 -7.18 10.79 -5.50
N VAL A 27 -6.87 11.62 -4.50
CA VAL A 27 -7.84 12.47 -3.81
C VAL A 27 -8.40 13.52 -4.76
N ASP A 28 -7.57 14.17 -5.58
CA ASP A 28 -8.00 15.17 -6.56
C ASP A 28 -8.99 14.58 -7.58
N ALA A 29 -8.74 13.36 -8.06
CA ALA A 29 -9.65 12.66 -8.96
C ALA A 29 -11.02 12.41 -8.32
N ILE A 30 -11.04 11.88 -7.09
CA ILE A 30 -12.28 11.63 -6.34
C ILE A 30 -13.00 12.94 -6.00
N ALA A 31 -12.24 13.97 -5.61
CA ALA A 31 -12.77 15.28 -5.24
C ALA A 31 -13.45 15.95 -6.45
N LEU A 32 -12.84 15.86 -7.63
CA LEU A 32 -13.43 16.34 -8.88
C LEU A 32 -14.71 15.58 -9.24
N GLU A 33 -14.72 14.25 -9.14
CA GLU A 33 -15.90 13.42 -9.42
C GLU A 33 -17.08 13.72 -8.49
N ASN A 34 -16.80 14.03 -7.23
CA ASN A 34 -17.81 14.29 -6.21
C ASN A 34 -18.12 15.80 -6.02
N ASN A 35 -17.47 16.68 -6.80
CA ASN A 35 -17.57 18.14 -6.68
C ASN A 35 -17.33 18.65 -5.23
N ILE A 36 -16.30 18.10 -4.59
CA ILE A 36 -15.84 18.48 -3.24
C ILE A 36 -14.39 18.95 -3.29
N ASN A 37 -13.92 19.56 -2.20
CA ASN A 37 -12.51 19.96 -2.05
C ASN A 37 -11.87 19.22 -0.88
N ALA A 38 -10.63 18.77 -1.05
CA ALA A 38 -9.81 18.21 0.01
C ALA A 38 -8.85 19.26 0.57
N THR A 39 -8.69 19.31 1.89
CA THR A 39 -7.72 20.20 2.51
C THR A 39 -6.30 19.61 2.45
N PRO A 40 -5.24 20.44 2.41
CA PRO A 40 -3.87 19.95 2.50
C PRO A 40 -3.62 19.10 3.75
N GLN A 41 -4.28 19.44 4.87
CA GLN A 41 -4.20 18.69 6.12
C GLN A 41 -4.82 17.30 5.98
N PHE A 42 -5.98 17.18 5.32
CA PHE A 42 -6.59 15.87 5.04
C PHE A 42 -5.67 14.99 4.20
N ILE A 43 -5.08 15.53 3.13
CA ILE A 43 -4.13 14.81 2.28
C ILE A 43 -2.89 14.39 3.07
N GLY A 44 -2.36 15.27 3.93
CA GLY A 44 -1.24 14.97 4.83
C GLY A 44 -1.56 13.85 5.82
N SER A 45 -2.70 13.93 6.50
CA SER A 45 -3.15 12.88 7.44
C SER A 45 -3.40 11.54 6.74
N LEU A 46 -3.99 11.55 5.54
CA LEU A 46 -4.19 10.34 4.75
C LEU A 46 -2.86 9.73 4.31
N THR A 47 -1.85 10.56 4.00
CA THR A 47 -0.51 10.09 3.66
C THR A 47 0.14 9.34 4.82
N GLU A 48 0.09 9.88 6.04
CA GLU A 48 0.62 9.18 7.22
C GLU A 48 -0.16 7.90 7.55
N LEU A 49 -1.49 7.92 7.38
CA LEU A 49 -2.32 6.73 7.57
C LEU A 49 -1.94 5.60 6.58
N VAL A 50 -1.80 5.93 5.30
CA VAL A 50 -1.43 4.95 4.27
C VAL A 50 0.00 4.46 4.48
N HIS A 51 0.93 5.34 4.86
CA HIS A 51 2.29 4.95 5.21
C HIS A 51 2.31 3.91 6.34
N ALA A 52 1.60 4.18 7.45
CA ALA A 52 1.47 3.24 8.55
C ALA A 52 0.83 1.90 8.10
N LYS A 53 -0.19 1.97 7.24
CA LYS A 53 -0.85 0.78 6.70
C LYS A 53 0.09 -0.08 5.83
N ILE A 54 0.96 0.55 5.04
CA ILE A 54 1.98 -0.15 4.24
C ILE A 54 2.95 -0.87 5.17
N THR A 55 3.42 -0.22 6.25
CA THR A 55 4.30 -0.85 7.24
C THR A 55 3.66 -2.10 7.86
N THR A 56 2.39 -2.00 8.29
CA THR A 56 1.67 -3.17 8.82
C THR A 56 1.53 -4.27 7.77
N ALA A 57 1.10 -3.92 6.56
CA ALA A 57 0.90 -4.91 5.49
C ALA A 57 2.21 -5.62 5.10
N ALA A 58 3.33 -4.91 5.06
CA ALA A 58 4.64 -5.50 4.77
C ALA A 58 5.04 -6.55 5.82
N THR A 59 4.89 -6.22 7.10
CA THR A 59 5.16 -7.15 8.21
C THR A 59 4.24 -8.38 8.16
N ASP A 60 2.95 -8.18 7.89
CA ASP A 60 1.98 -9.27 7.79
C ASP A 60 2.32 -10.20 6.62
N LEU A 61 2.67 -9.65 5.45
CA LEU A 61 3.05 -10.44 4.27
C LEU A 61 4.29 -11.30 4.52
N GLU A 62 5.30 -10.75 5.20
CA GLU A 62 6.49 -11.51 5.60
C GLU A 62 6.13 -12.64 6.57
N ALA A 63 5.29 -12.35 7.57
CA ALA A 63 4.83 -13.34 8.53
C ALA A 63 4.02 -14.47 7.87
N PHE A 64 3.14 -14.16 6.90
CA PHE A 64 2.36 -15.16 6.17
C PHE A 64 3.22 -16.06 5.28
N ALA A 65 4.21 -15.49 4.59
CA ALA A 65 5.16 -16.27 3.81
C ALA A 65 5.96 -17.21 4.71
N LYS A 66 6.48 -16.69 5.83
CA LYS A 66 7.25 -17.46 6.82
C LYS A 66 6.42 -18.57 7.47
N HIS A 67 5.15 -18.33 7.79
CA HIS A 67 4.24 -19.34 8.35
C HIS A 67 4.04 -20.55 7.42
N ALA A 68 4.22 -20.35 6.11
CA ALA A 68 4.15 -21.41 5.11
C ALA A 68 5.55 -21.87 4.64
N ASP A 69 6.58 -21.69 5.47
CA ASP A 69 7.97 -22.07 5.22
C ASP A 69 8.57 -21.49 3.92
N ARG A 70 8.14 -20.29 3.52
CA ARG A 70 8.63 -19.58 2.33
C ARG A 70 9.36 -18.30 2.70
N SER A 71 10.40 -18.00 1.93
CA SER A 71 11.09 -16.70 1.95
C SER A 71 10.62 -15.75 0.85
N THR A 72 9.75 -16.22 -0.06
CA THR A 72 9.21 -15.44 -1.17
C THR A 72 7.70 -15.28 -1.01
N ILE A 73 7.26 -14.02 -0.96
CA ILE A 73 5.84 -13.61 -0.90
C ILE A 73 5.18 -13.93 -2.25
N ASN A 74 3.95 -14.45 -2.22
CA ASN A 74 3.15 -14.71 -3.41
C ASN A 74 1.69 -14.25 -3.23
N SER A 75 0.87 -14.45 -4.27
CA SER A 75 -0.53 -14.00 -4.27
C SER A 75 -1.37 -14.52 -3.09
N LYS A 76 -1.07 -15.70 -2.53
CA LYS A 76 -1.83 -16.26 -1.39
C LYS A 76 -1.63 -15.44 -0.12
N ASP A 77 -0.42 -14.89 0.09
CA ASP A 77 -0.11 -14.04 1.24
C ASP A 77 -0.90 -12.71 1.15
N VAL A 78 -1.01 -12.15 -0.05
CA VAL A 78 -1.81 -10.95 -0.32
C VAL A 78 -3.30 -11.21 -0.08
N MET A 79 -3.81 -12.39 -0.47
CA MET A 79 -5.20 -12.76 -0.18
C MET A 79 -5.49 -12.82 1.33
N LEU A 80 -4.53 -13.26 2.14
CA LEU A 80 -4.71 -13.32 3.59
C LEU A 80 -4.86 -11.93 4.24
N LEU A 81 -4.34 -10.85 3.63
CA LEU A 81 -4.57 -9.49 4.11
C LEU A 81 -6.05 -9.07 4.05
N ALA A 82 -6.81 -9.62 3.09
CA ALA A 82 -8.21 -9.27 2.87
C ALA A 82 -9.20 -10.18 3.59
N ARG A 83 -8.73 -11.19 4.34
CA ARG A 83 -9.57 -12.25 4.95
C ARG A 83 -10.72 -11.75 5.85
N ASN A 84 -10.64 -10.53 6.35
CA ASN A 84 -11.64 -9.93 7.25
C ASN A 84 -12.62 -9.00 6.51
N ASN A 85 -12.49 -8.87 5.19
CA ASN A 85 -13.32 -8.00 4.36
C ASN A 85 -13.63 -8.69 3.04
N GLU A 86 -14.78 -9.37 2.97
CA GLU A 86 -15.23 -10.14 1.82
C GLU A 86 -15.24 -9.31 0.52
N GLY A 87 -15.72 -8.06 0.58
CA GLY A 87 -15.74 -7.17 -0.58
C GLY A 87 -14.33 -6.83 -1.09
N LEU A 88 -13.37 -6.62 -0.18
CA LEU A 88 -11.97 -6.44 -0.57
C LEU A 88 -11.38 -7.73 -1.14
N GLU A 89 -11.72 -8.87 -0.55
CA GLU A 89 -11.24 -10.18 -1.02
C GLU A 89 -11.67 -10.43 -2.47
N ASP A 90 -12.93 -10.15 -2.81
CA ASP A 90 -13.45 -10.32 -4.17
C ASP A 90 -12.76 -9.41 -5.18
N ILE A 91 -12.56 -8.14 -4.83
CA ILE A 91 -11.80 -7.20 -5.67
C ILE A 91 -10.37 -7.71 -5.90
N LEU A 92 -9.70 -8.21 -4.86
CA LEU A 92 -8.33 -8.73 -4.98
C LEU A 92 -8.27 -10.01 -5.82
N LYS A 93 -9.27 -10.90 -5.73
CA LYS A 93 -9.38 -12.09 -6.60
C LYS A 93 -9.46 -11.69 -8.06
N GLU A 94 -10.35 -10.75 -8.39
CA GLU A 94 -10.50 -10.25 -9.76
C GLU A 94 -9.17 -9.69 -10.31
N LYS A 95 -8.49 -8.87 -9.51
CA LYS A 95 -7.17 -8.31 -9.88
C LYS A 95 -6.11 -9.39 -10.03
N ALA A 96 -6.08 -10.40 -9.15
CA ALA A 96 -5.14 -11.50 -9.24
C ALA A 96 -5.32 -12.30 -10.54
N ASP A 97 -6.57 -12.55 -10.93
CA ASP A 97 -6.88 -13.26 -12.18
C ASP A 97 -6.54 -12.43 -13.42
N ALA A 98 -6.76 -11.11 -13.39
CA ALA A 98 -6.33 -10.22 -14.47
C ALA A 98 -4.81 -10.24 -14.68
N VAL A 99 -4.03 -10.21 -13.58
CA VAL A 99 -2.55 -10.29 -13.64
C VAL A 99 -2.06 -11.66 -14.13
N ARG A 100 -2.78 -12.74 -13.83
CA ARG A 100 -2.46 -14.07 -14.37
C ARG A 100 -2.71 -14.15 -15.87
N LYS A 101 -3.83 -13.58 -16.34
CA LYS A 101 -4.19 -13.55 -17.77
C LYS A 101 -3.22 -12.71 -18.60
N SER A 102 -2.70 -11.59 -18.09
CA SER A 102 -1.77 -10.74 -18.84
C SER A 102 -0.36 -11.33 -19.00
N LYS A 103 -0.02 -12.39 -18.25
CA LYS A 103 1.27 -13.08 -18.31
C LYS A 103 1.30 -14.28 -19.28
N ASN A 104 0.13 -14.68 -19.80
CA ASN A 104 -0.03 -15.76 -20.78
C ASN A 104 -0.30 -15.16 -22.16
#